data_AF-A0A8J9Y9Z7-F1
#
_entry.id   AF-A0A8J9Y9Z7-F1
#
_cell.length_a   1.000
_cell.length_b   1.000
_cell.length_c   1.000
_cell.angle_alpha   90.00
_cell.angle_beta   90.00
_cell.angle_gamma   90.00
#
_symmetry.space_group_name_H-M   'P 1'
#
loop_
_entity.id
_entity.type
_entity.pdbx_description
1 polymer ?
#
loop_
_entity_poly.entity_id
_entity_poly.type
_entity_poly.pdbx_seq_one_letter_code
_entity_poly.pdbx_strand_id
1 'polypeptide(L)'
;MALLVCCLFALIVKNIVCSGDNELYKYANQTDPATEQLVEFAKEHPQDSAPGHKARSMQEAKGLEQGLENLPDDVAQEISARDPDYYNRDLYNAIENKSYPAWELEMDVLTFENIKNINYNKFDVTRLWKKDTYIRMKVSRLIFNKNPDNMFRVSELSAFNPGNLVPGITGPVDTFFRSRRSSYRETQLYRLGANHNRINVNVPWHWNVYDRDGPPPVKGNMKDAPNYYPNSFHGPVPYVDPIRPKERFLVYEANVVDLEPVNYFFNHILDCEQRERLLNNTIPTLLPVSPKLRRRAIRLFTLSDPILGKKLTEGLERALRMPLPPSPEVLKAPSYQQENQ
;
A
#
# COMPACT_ATOMS: atom_id res chain seq x y z
N MET A 1 5.16 0.66 13.38
CA MET A 1 4.11 -0.36 13.61
C MET A 1 2.91 -0.28 12.64
N ALA A 2 2.60 0.87 12.03
CA ALA A 2 1.66 0.95 10.88
C ALA A 2 2.21 0.34 9.58
N LEU A 3 3.55 0.22 9.46
CA LEU A 3 4.22 -0.61 8.47
C LEU A 3 3.93 -2.11 8.67
N LEU A 4 3.71 -2.58 9.91
CA LEU A 4 3.72 -4.01 10.25
C LEU A 4 2.43 -4.75 9.86
N VAL A 5 1.29 -4.06 9.78
CA VAL A 5 0.00 -4.67 9.37
C VAL A 5 -0.17 -4.64 7.85
N CYS A 6 0.37 -3.61 7.17
CA CYS A 6 0.61 -3.70 5.72
C CYS A 6 1.65 -4.77 5.41
N CYS A 7 2.67 -4.97 6.25
CA CYS A 7 3.68 -6.01 6.07
C CYS A 7 3.15 -7.43 6.17
N LEU A 8 2.03 -7.75 6.82
CA LEU A 8 1.58 -9.15 6.90
C LEU A 8 0.86 -9.63 5.64
N PHE A 9 0.11 -8.75 4.96
CA PHE A 9 -0.41 -9.03 3.62
C PHE A 9 0.66 -8.76 2.55
N ALA A 10 1.50 -7.74 2.75
CA ALA A 10 2.65 -7.50 1.90
C ALA A 10 3.81 -8.49 2.10
N LEU A 11 3.91 -9.29 3.17
CA LEU A 11 4.93 -10.34 3.30
C LEU A 11 4.56 -11.57 2.48
N ILE A 12 3.26 -11.83 2.38
CA ILE A 12 2.75 -12.84 1.45
C ILE A 12 2.95 -12.31 0.03
N VAL A 13 2.54 -11.07 -0.27
CA VAL A 13 2.59 -10.53 -1.65
C VAL A 13 3.99 -10.05 -2.10
N LYS A 14 4.90 -9.61 -1.22
CA LYS A 14 6.25 -9.11 -1.56
C LYS A 14 7.15 -10.18 -2.17
N ASN A 15 6.89 -11.45 -1.88
CA ASN A 15 7.66 -12.55 -2.47
C ASN A 15 6.93 -13.19 -3.66
N ILE A 16 5.76 -12.71 -4.11
CA ILE A 16 4.92 -13.47 -5.06
C ILE A 16 4.93 -12.92 -6.48
N VAL A 17 5.31 -11.65 -6.71
CA VAL A 17 5.17 -11.03 -8.03
C VAL A 17 6.55 -10.64 -8.55
N CYS A 18 6.98 -11.24 -9.67
CA CYS A 18 8.13 -10.81 -10.50
C CYS A 18 7.82 -11.10 -11.96
N SER A 19 8.38 -10.33 -12.90
CA SER A 19 8.39 -10.58 -14.35
C SER A 19 7.02 -10.84 -15.01
N GLY A 20 6.57 -9.88 -15.81
CA GLY A 20 5.32 -9.96 -16.56
C GLY A 20 4.34 -8.90 -16.09
N ASP A 21 4.22 -7.86 -16.90
CA ASP A 21 2.97 -7.22 -17.24
C ASP A 21 1.79 -7.42 -16.27
N ASN A 22 1.67 -6.63 -15.19
CA ASN A 22 0.41 -6.06 -14.67
C ASN A 22 0.45 -5.55 -13.22
N GLU A 23 -0.60 -4.77 -12.96
CA GLU A 23 -0.90 -3.82 -11.89
C GLU A 23 -1.07 -4.40 -10.48
N LEU A 24 -0.09 -4.20 -9.61
CA LEU A 24 -0.24 -4.49 -8.18
C LEU A 24 -0.07 -3.30 -7.23
N TYR A 25 0.23 -2.12 -7.76
CA TYR A 25 0.40 -0.90 -6.97
C TYR A 25 -0.65 0.15 -7.34
N LYS A 26 -1.92 -0.14 -7.04
CA LYS A 26 -3.00 0.85 -7.11
C LYS A 26 -3.72 0.90 -5.77
N TYR A 27 -3.26 1.80 -4.92
CA TYR A 27 -4.02 2.26 -3.76
C TYR A 27 -3.81 3.76 -3.55
N ALA A 28 -4.68 4.55 -4.18
CA ALA A 28 -4.97 5.91 -3.79
C ALA A 28 -6.49 6.11 -3.91
N ASN A 29 -7.08 6.64 -2.84
CA ASN A 29 -8.49 6.99 -2.62
C ASN A 29 -9.46 6.71 -3.78
N GLN A 30 -10.25 5.65 -3.62
CA GLN A 30 -11.33 5.34 -4.54
C GLN A 30 -12.66 5.77 -3.92
N THR A 31 -13.29 6.73 -4.59
CA THR A 31 -14.62 7.34 -4.36
C THR A 31 -14.62 8.69 -3.64
N ASP A 32 -14.98 9.70 -4.42
CA ASP A 32 -14.82 11.10 -4.07
C ASP A 32 -15.59 12.00 -5.05
N PRO A 33 -16.27 13.09 -4.65
CA PRO A 33 -16.87 14.08 -5.57
C PRO A 33 -15.91 14.66 -6.64
N ALA A 34 -14.58 14.71 -6.43
CA ALA A 34 -13.63 15.06 -7.51
C ALA A 34 -13.70 14.08 -8.71
N THR A 35 -14.23 12.87 -8.51
CA THR A 35 -14.42 11.86 -9.56
C THR A 35 -15.37 12.36 -10.65
N GLU A 36 -16.39 13.17 -10.32
CA GLU A 36 -17.34 13.69 -11.32
C GLU A 36 -16.68 14.72 -12.25
N GLN A 37 -15.90 15.65 -11.68
CA GLN A 37 -15.12 16.62 -12.44
C GLN A 37 -14.06 15.93 -13.32
N LEU A 38 -13.45 14.85 -12.84
CA LEU A 38 -12.50 14.04 -13.62
C LEU A 38 -13.20 13.26 -14.75
N VAL A 39 -14.41 12.73 -14.51
CA VAL A 39 -15.23 12.09 -15.56
C VAL A 39 -15.67 13.10 -16.61
N GLU A 40 -16.09 14.30 -16.21
CA GLU A 40 -16.43 15.39 -17.13
C GLU A 40 -15.21 15.83 -17.93
N PHE A 41 -14.07 16.03 -17.28
CA PHE A 41 -12.79 16.30 -17.94
C PHE A 41 -12.43 15.21 -18.96
N ALA A 42 -12.60 13.93 -18.63
CA ALA A 42 -12.35 12.81 -19.54
C ALA A 42 -13.33 12.76 -20.73
N LYS A 43 -14.57 13.22 -20.55
CA LYS A 43 -15.54 13.37 -21.65
C LYS A 43 -15.17 14.53 -22.58
N GLU A 44 -14.63 15.61 -22.04
CA GLU A 44 -14.19 16.80 -22.79
C GLU A 44 -12.81 16.63 -23.45
N HIS A 45 -11.95 15.79 -22.88
CA HIS A 45 -10.58 15.53 -23.33
C HIS A 45 -10.36 14.02 -23.62
N PRO A 46 -11.04 13.45 -24.62
CA PRO A 46 -10.98 12.01 -24.92
C PRO A 46 -9.59 11.53 -25.37
N GLN A 47 -8.69 12.43 -25.75
CA GLN A 47 -7.29 12.13 -26.07
C GLN A 47 -6.44 11.82 -24.81
N ASP A 48 -6.86 12.35 -23.66
CA ASP A 48 -6.20 12.17 -22.36
C ASP A 48 -6.78 10.97 -21.57
N SER A 49 -7.93 10.44 -22.03
CA SER A 49 -8.48 9.16 -21.59
C SER A 49 -7.94 8.04 -22.47
N ALA A 50 -7.26 7.05 -21.90
CA ALA A 50 -6.68 5.97 -22.70
C ALA A 50 -7.81 5.15 -23.38
N PRO A 51 -7.87 5.06 -24.72
CA PRO A 51 -8.89 4.27 -25.40
C PRO A 51 -8.70 2.78 -25.11
N GLY A 52 -9.82 2.07 -24.94
CA GLY A 52 -9.86 0.61 -24.86
C GLY A 52 -9.30 -0.03 -26.13
N HIS A 53 -8.00 -0.31 -26.15
CA HIS A 53 -7.33 -0.99 -27.25
C HIS A 53 -7.53 -2.51 -27.19
N LYS A 54 -8.10 -3.07 -28.25
CA LYS A 54 -7.99 -4.50 -28.58
C LYS A 54 -6.62 -4.80 -29.22
N ALA A 55 -5.91 -5.75 -28.61
CA ALA A 55 -4.87 -6.65 -29.15
C ALA A 55 -3.51 -6.11 -29.64
N ARG A 56 -2.47 -6.21 -28.81
CA ARG A 56 -1.25 -7.06 -28.96
C ARG A 56 -0.25 -6.70 -27.85
N SER A 57 0.49 -7.71 -27.38
CA SER A 57 1.48 -7.71 -26.29
C SER A 57 2.28 -6.42 -26.09
N MET A 58 2.09 -5.75 -24.96
CA MET A 58 3.03 -4.86 -24.24
C MET A 58 2.24 -4.31 -23.03
N GLN A 59 2.27 -5.01 -21.91
CA GLN A 59 1.50 -4.70 -20.70
C GLN A 59 2.41 -4.36 -19.51
N GLU A 60 3.56 -3.72 -19.70
CA GLU A 60 4.47 -3.44 -18.57
C GLU A 60 3.84 -2.50 -17.54
N ALA A 61 4.22 -2.64 -16.27
CA ALA A 61 3.70 -1.93 -15.11
C ALA A 61 3.73 -0.39 -15.27
N LYS A 62 2.67 0.16 -15.88
CA LYS A 62 2.52 1.56 -16.35
C LYS A 62 2.64 2.68 -15.29
N GLY A 63 2.95 2.35 -14.03
CA GLY A 63 3.14 3.33 -12.97
C GLY A 63 4.61 3.68 -12.68
N LEU A 64 5.58 2.85 -13.07
CA LEU A 64 7.01 3.04 -12.77
C LEU A 64 7.78 3.17 -14.08
N GLU A 65 8.47 4.29 -14.29
CA GLU A 65 9.19 4.52 -15.55
C GLU A 65 10.41 3.60 -15.73
N GLN A 66 10.93 3.08 -14.62
CA GLN A 66 12.05 2.14 -14.57
C GLN A 66 11.64 0.69 -14.89
N GLY A 67 10.33 0.40 -14.99
CA GLY A 67 9.82 -0.96 -15.09
C GLY A 67 9.79 -1.70 -13.76
N LEU A 68 8.95 -2.74 -13.66
CA LEU A 68 8.80 -3.54 -12.44
C LEU A 68 9.67 -4.80 -12.52
N GLU A 69 10.74 -4.82 -11.74
CA GLU A 69 11.57 -6.00 -11.53
C GLU A 69 11.50 -6.42 -10.06
N ASN A 70 11.54 -7.72 -9.81
CA ASN A 70 11.54 -8.25 -8.45
C ASN A 70 12.57 -9.37 -8.33
N LEU A 71 13.09 -9.54 -7.13
CA LEU A 71 14.17 -10.48 -6.86
C LEU A 71 13.63 -11.93 -6.74
N PRO A 72 14.35 -12.92 -7.30
CA PRO A 72 14.18 -14.32 -6.92
C PRO A 72 14.38 -14.53 -5.41
N ASP A 73 13.70 -15.52 -4.82
CA ASP A 73 13.67 -15.72 -3.36
C ASP A 73 15.06 -16.05 -2.78
N ASP A 74 15.86 -16.86 -3.48
CA ASP A 74 17.24 -17.19 -3.11
C ASP A 74 18.15 -15.96 -3.10
N VAL A 75 18.05 -15.12 -4.13
CA VAL A 75 18.78 -13.85 -4.22
C VAL A 75 18.32 -12.88 -3.13
N ALA A 76 17.01 -12.79 -2.87
CA ALA A 76 16.47 -11.93 -1.83
C ALA A 76 16.95 -12.34 -0.43
N GLN A 77 17.03 -13.65 -0.16
CA GLN A 77 17.57 -14.18 1.10
C GLN A 77 19.05 -13.84 1.26
N GLU A 78 19.86 -14.01 0.21
CA GLU A 78 21.29 -13.69 0.21
C GLU A 78 21.54 -12.20 0.45
N ILE A 79 20.79 -11.33 -0.26
CA ILE A 79 20.85 -9.88 -0.06
C ILE A 79 20.45 -9.51 1.36
N SER A 80 19.36 -10.07 1.88
CA SER A 80 18.89 -9.78 3.24
C SER A 80 19.93 -10.12 4.32
N ALA A 81 20.75 -11.15 4.07
CA ALA A 81 21.81 -11.57 4.98
C ALA A 81 23.09 -10.72 4.85
N ARG A 82 23.48 -10.35 3.62
CA ARG A 82 24.73 -9.63 3.37
C ARG A 82 24.60 -8.12 3.47
N ASP A 83 23.43 -7.59 3.15
CA ASP A 83 23.19 -6.18 2.95
C ASP A 83 21.73 -5.79 3.28
N PRO A 84 21.41 -5.61 4.57
CA PRO A 84 20.06 -5.24 4.99
C PRO A 84 19.63 -3.85 4.49
N ASP A 85 20.57 -3.01 4.04
CA ASP A 85 20.32 -1.65 3.55
C ASP A 85 20.20 -1.55 2.03
N TYR A 86 20.16 -2.69 1.32
CA TYR A 86 20.16 -2.77 -0.15
C TYR A 86 19.24 -1.74 -0.83
N TYR A 87 17.96 -1.73 -0.49
CA TYR A 87 16.97 -0.82 -1.10
C TYR A 87 17.17 0.66 -0.72
N ASN A 88 17.60 0.92 0.51
CA ASN A 88 17.88 2.29 0.95
C ASN A 88 19.08 2.85 0.19
N ARG A 89 20.13 2.04 0.04
CA ARG A 89 21.35 2.40 -0.69
C ARG A 89 21.06 2.56 -2.18
N ASP A 90 20.27 1.68 -2.77
CA ASP A 90 19.86 1.77 -4.18
C ASP A 90 19.15 3.10 -4.47
N LEU A 91 18.10 3.42 -3.71
CA LEU A 91 17.36 4.69 -3.85
C LEU A 91 18.27 5.91 -3.64
N TYR A 92 19.10 5.88 -2.59
CA TYR A 92 20.01 6.98 -2.29
C TYR A 92 20.99 7.23 -3.45
N ASN A 93 21.64 6.17 -3.93
CA ASN A 93 22.61 6.24 -5.02
C ASN A 93 21.96 6.64 -6.33
N ALA A 94 20.75 6.17 -6.63
CA ALA A 94 20.00 6.57 -7.82
C ALA A 94 19.79 8.08 -7.85
N ILE A 95 19.41 8.68 -6.71
CA ILE A 95 19.23 10.12 -6.58
C ILE A 95 20.56 10.88 -6.67
N GLU A 96 21.62 10.43 -5.99
CA GLU A 96 22.94 11.08 -6.07
C GLU A 96 23.53 11.05 -7.49
N ASN A 97 23.32 9.95 -8.22
CA ASN A 97 23.74 9.79 -9.60
C ASN A 97 22.84 10.50 -10.61
N LYS A 98 21.82 11.25 -10.16
CA LYS A 98 20.80 11.94 -10.98
C LYS A 98 19.97 11.00 -11.86
N SER A 99 19.94 9.72 -11.53
CA SER A 99 19.05 8.70 -12.09
C SER A 99 17.76 8.66 -11.28
N TYR A 100 16.96 9.73 -11.38
CA TYR A 100 15.81 9.92 -10.50
C TYR A 100 14.70 8.89 -10.72
N PRO A 101 14.26 8.16 -9.68
CA PRO A 101 13.11 7.30 -9.80
C PRO A 101 11.83 8.12 -10.00
N ALA A 102 10.96 7.65 -10.89
CA ALA A 102 9.81 8.40 -11.35
C ALA A 102 8.60 7.49 -11.60
N TRP A 103 7.43 8.02 -11.29
CA TRP A 103 6.17 7.32 -11.38
C TRP A 103 5.13 8.14 -12.12
N GLU A 104 4.34 7.47 -12.97
CA GLU A 104 3.11 8.03 -13.51
C GLU A 104 1.98 7.80 -12.52
N LEU A 105 1.34 8.90 -12.08
CA LEU A 105 0.18 8.84 -11.21
C LEU A 105 -1.07 8.69 -12.07
N GLU A 106 -1.71 7.54 -11.97
CA GLU A 106 -3.00 7.25 -12.59
C GLU A 106 -4.08 7.04 -11.51
N MET A 107 -5.34 7.30 -11.88
CA MET A 107 -6.51 7.04 -11.06
C MET A 107 -7.51 6.19 -11.82
N ASP A 108 -8.11 5.24 -11.11
CA ASP A 108 -9.23 4.45 -11.59
C ASP A 108 -10.53 5.10 -11.10
N VAL A 109 -11.41 5.38 -12.06
CA VAL A 109 -12.59 6.20 -11.87
C VAL A 109 -13.83 5.40 -12.24
N LEU A 110 -14.75 5.26 -11.27
CA LEU A 110 -16.08 4.71 -11.49
C LEU A 110 -17.11 5.83 -11.59
N THR A 111 -17.91 5.80 -12.65
CA THR A 111 -19.08 6.68 -12.77
C THR A 111 -20.21 6.22 -11.85
N PHE A 112 -21.13 7.12 -11.51
CA PHE A 112 -22.34 6.79 -10.76
C PHE A 112 -23.26 5.77 -11.45
N GLU A 113 -23.12 5.58 -12.76
CA GLU A 113 -23.81 4.53 -13.50
C GLU A 113 -23.09 3.19 -13.36
N ASN A 114 -21.76 3.17 -13.61
CA ASN A 114 -20.97 1.95 -13.51
C ASN A 114 -20.99 1.37 -12.10
N ILE A 115 -20.96 2.22 -11.07
CA ILE A 115 -20.99 1.79 -9.67
C ILE A 115 -22.27 1.01 -9.31
N LYS A 116 -23.39 1.25 -10.02
CA LYS A 116 -24.66 0.54 -9.84
C LYS A 116 -24.69 -0.81 -10.57
N ASN A 117 -23.86 -0.96 -11.60
CA ASN A 117 -23.83 -2.14 -12.47
C ASN A 117 -22.81 -3.20 -12.02
N ILE A 118 -21.94 -2.88 -11.05
CA ILE A 118 -20.98 -3.83 -10.47
C ILE A 118 -21.70 -4.76 -9.48
N ASN A 119 -21.53 -6.06 -9.68
CA ASN A 119 -22.23 -7.12 -8.93
C ASN A 119 -21.56 -7.54 -7.61
N TYR A 120 -20.64 -6.73 -7.10
CA TYR A 120 -19.94 -6.94 -5.83
C TYR A 120 -19.74 -5.63 -5.07
N ASN A 121 -19.31 -5.72 -3.82
CA ASN A 121 -19.02 -4.53 -3.03
C ASN A 121 -17.82 -3.77 -3.59
N LYS A 122 -18.07 -2.69 -4.33
CA LYS A 122 -17.05 -1.79 -4.89
C LYS A 122 -16.14 -1.10 -3.87
N PHE A 123 -16.50 -1.12 -2.58
CA PHE A 123 -15.72 -0.54 -1.49
C PHE A 123 -14.98 -1.61 -0.67
N ASP A 124 -15.04 -2.87 -1.09
CA ASP A 124 -14.31 -3.96 -0.45
C ASP A 124 -12.83 -3.88 -0.80
N VAL A 125 -12.01 -3.64 0.22
CA VAL A 125 -10.55 -3.49 0.10
C VAL A 125 -9.82 -4.79 -0.23
N THR A 126 -10.52 -5.93 -0.21
CA THR A 126 -9.96 -7.25 -0.57
C THR A 126 -10.12 -7.57 -2.05
N ARG A 127 -10.77 -6.69 -2.82
CA ARG A 127 -11.11 -6.94 -4.22
C ARG A 127 -10.57 -5.85 -5.13
N LEU A 128 -9.98 -6.28 -6.26
CA LEU A 128 -9.64 -5.39 -7.35
C LEU A 128 -10.87 -5.14 -8.21
N TRP A 129 -11.01 -3.90 -8.70
CA TRP A 129 -11.99 -3.66 -9.75
C TRP A 129 -11.59 -4.39 -11.02
N LYS A 130 -12.55 -5.12 -11.61
CA LYS A 130 -12.28 -5.88 -12.83
C LYS A 130 -11.91 -4.94 -13.96
N LYS A 131 -11.02 -5.41 -14.84
CA LYS A 131 -10.68 -4.68 -16.06
C LYS A 131 -11.95 -4.30 -16.83
N ASP A 132 -11.93 -3.12 -17.45
CA ASP A 132 -13.03 -2.56 -18.23
C ASP A 132 -14.28 -2.15 -17.43
N THR A 133 -14.24 -2.20 -16.08
CA THR A 133 -15.34 -1.68 -15.24
C THR A 133 -15.17 -0.21 -14.83
N TYR A 134 -13.96 0.31 -14.91
CA TYR A 134 -13.58 1.67 -14.56
C TYR A 134 -12.88 2.37 -15.74
N ILE A 135 -12.84 3.70 -15.67
CA ILE A 135 -12.08 4.55 -16.58
C ILE A 135 -10.75 4.85 -15.91
N ARG A 136 -9.66 4.66 -16.64
CA ARG A 136 -8.33 5.02 -16.17
C ARG A 136 -7.95 6.40 -16.64
N MET A 137 -7.47 7.22 -15.72
CA MET A 137 -7.05 8.59 -15.99
C MET A 137 -5.63 8.84 -15.52
N LYS A 138 -4.82 9.41 -16.41
CA LYS A 138 -3.52 9.96 -16.03
C LYS A 138 -3.74 11.27 -15.28
N VAL A 139 -3.11 11.41 -14.12
CA VAL A 139 -3.23 12.59 -13.26
C VAL A 139 -1.95 13.41 -13.27
N SER A 140 -0.80 12.79 -13.02
CA SER A 140 0.48 13.51 -12.93
C SER A 140 1.69 12.59 -13.01
N ARG A 141 2.88 13.12 -12.75
CA ARG A 141 4.13 12.39 -12.62
C ARG A 141 4.81 12.76 -11.31
N LEU A 142 5.21 11.75 -10.52
CA LEU A 142 5.94 11.90 -9.27
C LEU A 142 7.41 11.55 -9.50
N ILE A 143 8.35 12.41 -9.07
CA ILE A 143 9.79 12.19 -9.25
C ILE A 143 10.48 12.40 -7.91
N PHE A 144 11.31 11.46 -7.50
CA PHE A 144 12.17 11.62 -6.32
C PHE A 144 13.55 12.09 -6.78
N ASN A 145 13.85 13.36 -6.51
CA ASN A 145 15.04 14.02 -7.03
C ASN A 145 16.01 14.54 -5.97
N LYS A 146 15.73 14.26 -4.69
CA LYS A 146 16.52 14.79 -3.58
C LYS A 146 16.53 13.85 -2.39
N ASN A 147 17.73 13.51 -1.92
CA ASN A 147 17.92 12.79 -0.67
C ASN A 147 17.67 13.70 0.53
N PRO A 148 17.16 13.15 1.64
CA PRO A 148 17.05 13.90 2.88
C PRO A 148 18.44 14.29 3.38
N ASP A 149 18.61 15.54 3.79
CA ASP A 149 19.84 16.01 4.43
C ASP A 149 20.05 15.40 5.83
N ASN A 150 18.97 14.94 6.46
CA ASN A 150 19.00 14.17 7.69
C ASN A 150 17.85 13.15 7.72
N MET A 151 18.20 11.86 7.68
CA MET A 151 17.24 10.75 7.66
C MET A 151 16.30 10.77 8.85
N PHE A 152 16.80 11.06 10.05
CA PHE A 152 15.94 11.08 11.24
C PHE A 152 14.93 12.22 11.17
N ARG A 153 15.39 13.44 10.87
CA ARG A 153 14.56 14.64 10.83
C ARG A 153 13.48 14.57 9.75
N VAL A 154 13.78 13.94 8.62
CA VAL A 154 12.86 13.85 7.47
C VAL A 154 12.08 12.53 7.51
N SER A 155 12.75 11.38 7.37
CA SER A 155 12.09 10.09 7.29
C SER A 155 11.49 9.66 8.63
N GLU A 156 12.31 9.60 9.69
CA GLU A 156 11.83 9.05 10.96
C GLU A 156 10.77 9.93 11.63
N LEU A 157 10.85 11.25 11.52
CA LEU A 157 9.85 12.15 12.09
C LEU A 157 8.63 12.39 11.19
N SER A 158 8.63 11.89 9.95
CA SER A 158 7.45 12.01 9.06
C SER A 158 6.24 11.31 9.66
N ALA A 159 5.10 11.98 9.64
CA ALA A 159 3.85 11.55 10.26
C ALA A 159 2.73 11.51 9.22
N PHE A 160 2.65 10.41 8.48
CA PHE A 160 1.57 10.18 7.53
C PHE A 160 0.26 9.85 8.26
N ASN A 161 -0.86 10.26 7.67
CA ASN A 161 -2.21 9.83 8.04
C ASN A 161 -3.11 9.87 6.79
N PRO A 162 -3.81 8.78 6.41
CA PRO A 162 -4.72 8.79 5.27
C PRO A 162 -5.90 9.77 5.44
N GLY A 163 -6.16 10.24 6.66
CA GLY A 163 -7.13 11.30 6.95
C GLY A 163 -6.65 12.72 6.65
N ASN A 164 -5.39 12.92 6.25
CA ASN A 164 -4.88 14.22 5.80
C ASN A 164 -5.36 14.48 4.36
N LEU A 165 -6.67 14.62 4.22
CA LEU A 165 -7.34 14.89 2.94
C LEU A 165 -7.35 16.39 2.64
N VAL A 166 -7.49 16.72 1.36
CA VAL A 166 -7.61 18.10 0.87
C VAL A 166 -9.03 18.35 0.34
N PRO A 167 -9.50 19.61 0.25
CA PRO A 167 -10.79 19.92 -0.35
C PRO A 167 -10.94 19.28 -1.72
N GLY A 168 -12.12 18.76 -2.00
CA GLY A 168 -12.37 17.92 -3.18
C GLY A 168 -12.06 16.45 -2.97
N ILE A 169 -11.39 16.05 -1.86
CA ILE A 169 -11.15 14.66 -1.47
C ILE A 169 -11.84 14.26 -0.16
N THR A 170 -12.90 13.46 -0.25
CA THR A 170 -13.70 13.05 0.93
C THR A 170 -13.21 11.76 1.62
N GLY A 171 -12.34 11.00 0.95
CA GLY A 171 -11.86 9.70 1.40
C GLY A 171 -12.88 8.58 1.18
N PRO A 172 -12.42 7.32 1.10
CA PRO A 172 -13.28 6.18 0.80
C PRO A 172 -14.23 5.86 1.97
N VAL A 173 -15.37 5.25 1.63
CA VAL A 173 -16.43 4.90 2.59
C VAL A 173 -16.24 3.52 3.25
N ASP A 174 -15.05 2.95 3.16
CA ASP A 174 -14.75 1.62 3.69
C ASP A 174 -14.41 1.64 5.20
N THR A 175 -14.63 0.49 5.85
CA THR A 175 -14.42 0.34 7.29
C THR A 175 -12.94 0.40 7.69
N PHE A 176 -12.02 0.00 6.81
CA PHE A 176 -10.58 0.05 7.06
C PHE A 176 -10.07 1.48 7.05
N PHE A 177 -10.45 2.31 6.08
CA PHE A 177 -10.08 3.72 6.04
C PHE A 177 -10.56 4.45 7.29
N ARG A 178 -11.82 4.23 7.69
CA ARG A 178 -12.38 4.81 8.92
C ARG A 178 -11.53 4.47 10.14
N SER A 179 -11.08 3.23 10.26
CA SER A 179 -10.20 2.78 11.35
C SER A 179 -8.79 3.39 11.23
N ARG A 180 -8.19 3.36 10.04
CA ARG A 180 -6.83 3.87 9.77
C ARG A 180 -6.72 5.35 10.05
N ARG A 181 -7.72 6.16 9.68
CA ARG A 181 -7.74 7.60 9.96
C ARG A 181 -7.51 7.91 11.43
N SER A 182 -8.18 7.16 12.31
CA SER A 182 -8.02 7.31 13.76
C SER A 182 -6.72 6.67 14.25
N SER A 183 -6.45 5.42 13.86
CA SER A 183 -5.26 4.67 14.30
C SER A 183 -3.95 5.40 13.99
N TYR A 184 -3.84 6.01 12.81
CA TYR A 184 -2.65 6.75 12.42
C TYR A 184 -2.44 7.97 13.32
N ARG A 185 -3.51 8.71 13.66
CA ARG A 185 -3.43 9.83 14.60
C ARG A 185 -2.95 9.38 15.97
N GLU A 186 -3.57 8.36 16.54
CA GLU A 186 -3.24 7.86 17.88
C GLU A 186 -1.79 7.35 17.96
N THR A 187 -1.29 6.66 16.94
CA THR A 187 0.12 6.24 16.94
C THR A 187 1.09 7.42 16.87
N GLN A 188 0.73 8.55 16.24
CA GLN A 188 1.60 9.72 16.24
C GLN A 188 1.60 10.42 17.60
N LEU A 189 0.47 10.42 18.31
CA LEU A 189 0.41 10.95 19.68
C LEU A 189 1.39 10.21 20.60
N TYR A 190 1.47 8.89 20.49
CA TYR A 190 2.43 8.10 21.25
C TYR A 190 3.88 8.32 20.77
N ARG A 191 4.11 8.28 19.45
CA ARG A 191 5.46 8.26 18.88
C ARG A 191 6.15 9.63 18.90
N LEU A 192 5.39 10.70 18.67
CA LEU A 192 5.90 12.05 18.43
C LEU A 192 5.27 13.12 19.33
N GLY A 193 4.21 12.77 20.08
CA GLY A 193 3.50 13.69 20.94
C GLY A 193 2.35 14.45 20.26
N ALA A 194 1.64 15.25 21.06
CA ALA A 194 0.46 15.99 20.62
C ALA A 194 0.76 16.98 19.47
N ASN A 195 1.94 17.58 19.48
CA ASN A 195 2.38 18.58 18.50
C ASN A 195 3.24 18.00 17.37
N HIS A 196 3.05 16.73 17.00
CA HIS A 196 3.77 16.08 15.89
C HIS A 196 3.61 16.80 14.54
N ASN A 197 2.46 17.46 14.33
CA ASN A 197 2.16 18.31 13.18
C ASN A 197 2.93 19.64 13.17
N ARG A 198 3.62 20.01 14.25
CA ARG A 198 4.50 21.18 14.34
C ARG A 198 5.98 20.87 14.08
N ILE A 199 6.33 19.59 13.93
CA ILE A 199 7.67 19.15 13.52
C ILE A 199 7.88 19.54 12.06
N ASN A 200 9.04 20.12 11.72
CA ASN A 200 9.27 20.78 10.44
C ASN A 200 8.89 19.96 9.19
N VAL A 201 9.11 18.65 9.17
CA VAL A 201 8.73 17.79 8.03
C VAL A 201 7.21 17.59 7.87
N ASN A 202 6.44 17.78 8.95
CA ASN A 202 4.98 17.57 8.98
C ASN A 202 4.18 18.87 8.87
N VAL A 203 4.84 20.03 8.90
CA VAL A 203 4.15 21.32 8.86
C VAL A 203 3.63 21.56 7.44
N PRO A 204 2.32 21.77 7.25
CA PRO A 204 1.78 22.16 5.95
C PRO A 204 2.24 23.58 5.57
N TRP A 205 2.33 23.86 4.27
CA TRP A 205 2.69 25.19 3.78
C TRP A 205 1.68 26.28 4.16
N HIS A 206 0.42 25.91 4.34
CA HIS A 206 -0.63 26.79 4.83
C HIS A 206 -1.22 26.23 6.12
N TRP A 207 -1.16 27.03 7.17
CA TRP A 207 -1.61 26.65 8.51
C TRP A 207 -2.38 27.82 9.11
N ASN A 208 -3.68 27.62 9.34
CA ASN A 208 -4.55 28.62 9.94
C ASN A 208 -5.52 27.92 10.90
N VAL A 209 -5.13 27.79 12.17
CA VAL A 209 -5.91 27.07 13.21
C VAL A 209 -5.83 27.78 14.55
N TYR A 210 -6.73 27.42 15.46
CA TYR A 210 -6.75 27.95 16.82
C TYR A 210 -6.01 27.09 17.85
N ASP A 211 -5.55 25.89 17.49
CA ASP A 211 -4.87 24.98 18.42
C ASP A 211 -3.63 25.63 19.07
N ARG A 212 -3.53 25.55 20.40
CA ARG A 212 -2.44 26.10 21.23
C ARG A 212 -1.86 25.02 22.14
N ASP A 213 -0.71 25.32 22.73
CA ASP A 213 -0.12 24.62 23.86
C ASP A 213 0.21 23.15 23.60
N GLY A 214 0.27 22.35 24.67
CA GLY A 214 0.69 20.94 24.66
C GLY A 214 2.21 20.75 24.80
N PRO A 215 2.66 19.49 24.92
CA PRO A 215 4.08 19.18 24.96
C PRO A 215 4.83 19.73 23.73
N PRO A 216 6.12 20.12 23.86
CA PRO A 216 6.93 20.59 22.74
C PRO A 216 6.90 19.62 21.54
N PRO A 217 7.04 20.10 20.29
CA PRO A 217 7.42 21.47 19.92
C PRO A 217 6.21 22.42 19.75
N VAL A 218 6.22 23.57 20.44
CA VAL A 218 5.15 24.59 20.34
C VAL A 218 5.53 25.83 19.52
N LYS A 219 6.82 25.99 19.19
CA LYS A 219 7.39 27.19 18.54
C LYS A 219 7.00 28.45 19.33
N GLY A 220 6.59 29.54 18.66
CA GLY A 220 6.11 30.75 19.32
C GLY A 220 4.64 30.70 19.78
N ASN A 221 3.99 29.53 19.69
CA ASN A 221 2.60 29.30 20.10
C ASN A 221 1.59 30.36 19.63
N MET A 222 1.81 30.90 18.42
CA MET A 222 1.02 31.97 17.80
C MET A 222 0.95 33.30 18.58
N LYS A 223 1.86 33.54 19.54
CA LYS A 223 1.99 34.79 20.30
C LYS A 223 0.64 35.25 20.89
N ASP A 224 0.30 36.53 20.74
CA ASP A 224 -0.92 37.17 21.25
C ASP A 224 -2.13 37.03 20.30
N ALA A 225 -2.09 36.10 19.34
CA ALA A 225 -3.21 35.88 18.44
C ALA A 225 -4.38 35.20 19.19
N PRO A 226 -5.63 35.67 19.01
CA PRO A 226 -6.81 35.03 19.58
C PRO A 226 -6.89 33.52 19.28
N ASN A 227 -7.38 32.75 20.23
CA ASN A 227 -7.44 31.27 20.19
C ASN A 227 -8.89 30.73 20.16
N TYR A 228 -9.87 31.54 19.76
CA TYR A 228 -11.29 31.17 19.75
C TYR A 228 -12.00 31.64 18.48
N TYR A 229 -13.11 31.00 18.14
CA TYR A 229 -14.00 31.38 17.04
C TYR A 229 -15.47 31.38 17.50
N PRO A 230 -16.30 32.34 17.05
CA PRO A 230 -15.97 33.51 16.22
C PRO A 230 -15.20 34.59 17.01
N ASN A 231 -14.44 35.45 16.32
CA ASN A 231 -13.74 36.60 16.92
C ASN A 231 -13.68 37.79 15.94
N SER A 232 -13.41 38.99 16.46
CA SER A 232 -13.37 40.24 15.70
C SER A 232 -12.00 40.53 15.03
N PHE A 233 -11.06 39.59 15.07
CA PHE A 233 -9.66 39.80 14.69
C PHE A 233 -9.27 39.07 13.39
N HIS A 234 -10.25 38.73 12.55
CA HIS A 234 -10.04 38.06 11.25
C HIS A 234 -9.24 36.74 11.35
N GLY A 235 -9.44 35.99 12.45
CA GLY A 235 -8.82 34.68 12.63
C GLY A 235 -9.40 33.59 11.69
N PRO A 236 -8.89 32.34 11.79
CA PRO A 236 -9.39 31.21 11.00
C PRO A 236 -10.92 31.08 11.03
N VAL A 237 -11.53 30.78 9.88
CA VAL A 237 -12.96 30.56 9.73
C VAL A 237 -13.20 29.10 9.34
N PRO A 238 -14.22 28.40 9.91
CA PRO A 238 -14.55 27.05 9.48
C PRO A 238 -14.82 26.98 7.98
N TYR A 239 -14.12 26.08 7.30
CA TYR A 239 -14.41 25.76 5.91
C TYR A 239 -15.72 24.97 5.83
N VAL A 240 -16.65 25.43 4.99
CA VAL A 240 -17.88 24.70 4.65
C VAL A 240 -17.78 24.31 3.19
N ASP A 241 -17.69 23.01 2.93
CA ASP A 241 -17.72 22.48 1.56
C ASP A 241 -19.11 22.74 0.94
N PRO A 242 -19.21 23.58 -0.10
CA PRO A 242 -20.49 23.85 -0.76
C PRO A 242 -21.02 22.62 -1.52
N ILE A 243 -20.16 21.65 -1.86
CA ILE A 243 -20.47 20.42 -2.58
C ILE A 243 -20.65 19.28 -1.59
N ARG A 244 -21.46 19.50 -0.55
CA ARG A 244 -21.80 18.43 0.39
C ARG A 244 -22.59 17.33 -0.37
N PRO A 245 -22.27 16.04 -0.18
CA PRO A 245 -23.03 14.96 -0.79
C PRO A 245 -24.52 15.07 -0.47
N LYS A 246 -25.36 15.14 -1.51
CA LYS A 246 -26.83 15.25 -1.40
C LYS A 246 -27.53 13.89 -1.40
N GLU A 247 -26.86 12.86 -1.93
CA GLU A 247 -27.40 11.52 -2.08
C GLU A 247 -26.72 10.53 -1.11
N ARG A 248 -27.46 9.48 -0.73
CA ARG A 248 -26.95 8.39 0.11
C ARG A 248 -27.02 7.08 -0.65
N PHE A 249 -25.90 6.37 -0.73
CA PHE A 249 -25.87 4.99 -1.22
C PHE A 249 -25.99 4.03 -0.03
N LEU A 250 -26.98 3.14 -0.06
CA LEU A 250 -27.04 2.00 0.85
C LEU A 250 -26.26 0.85 0.20
N VAL A 251 -25.23 0.38 0.90
CA VAL A 251 -24.42 -0.77 0.48
C VAL A 251 -24.84 -1.96 1.31
N TYR A 252 -25.38 -2.98 0.66
CA TYR A 252 -25.69 -4.24 1.32
C TYR A 252 -24.45 -5.13 1.29
N GLU A 253 -23.97 -5.51 2.47
CA GLU A 253 -22.84 -6.43 2.61
C GLU A 253 -23.37 -7.86 2.85
N ALA A 254 -22.79 -8.82 2.13
CA ALA A 254 -23.01 -10.23 2.39
C ALA A 254 -21.86 -10.75 3.27
N ASN A 255 -22.18 -11.46 4.36
CA ASN A 255 -21.17 -12.08 5.23
C ASN A 255 -20.60 -13.40 4.65
N VAL A 256 -20.70 -13.59 3.34
CA VAL A 256 -20.23 -14.82 2.68
C VAL A 256 -18.74 -14.67 2.41
N VAL A 257 -17.98 -15.75 2.65
CA VAL A 257 -16.56 -15.78 2.30
C VAL A 257 -16.43 -15.71 0.77
N ASP A 258 -15.94 -14.59 0.26
CA ASP A 258 -15.63 -14.43 -1.17
C ASP A 258 -14.21 -14.93 -1.45
N LEU A 259 -14.11 -16.04 -2.18
CA LEU A 259 -12.84 -16.62 -2.62
C LEU A 259 -12.51 -16.28 -4.09
N GLU A 260 -13.40 -15.55 -4.77
CA GLU A 260 -13.20 -15.13 -6.15
C GLU A 260 -11.95 -14.26 -6.35
N PRO A 261 -11.58 -13.33 -5.45
CA PRO A 261 -10.36 -12.53 -5.63
C PRO A 261 -9.09 -13.37 -5.72
N VAL A 262 -8.99 -14.45 -4.94
CA VAL A 262 -7.84 -15.37 -4.97
C VAL A 262 -7.81 -16.14 -6.29
N ASN A 263 -8.97 -16.63 -6.73
CA ASN A 263 -9.09 -17.30 -8.03
C ASN A 263 -8.70 -16.36 -9.18
N TYR A 264 -9.23 -15.13 -9.16
CA TYR A 264 -8.99 -14.13 -10.18
C TYR A 264 -7.52 -13.74 -10.24
N PHE A 265 -6.88 -13.51 -9.08
CA PHE A 265 -5.45 -13.24 -9.01
C PHE A 265 -4.63 -14.39 -9.63
N PHE A 266 -4.88 -15.63 -9.20
CA PHE A 266 -4.14 -16.78 -9.71
C PHE A 266 -4.34 -17.03 -11.20
N ASN A 267 -5.56 -16.84 -11.73
CA ASN A 267 -5.91 -17.23 -13.09
C ASN A 267 -5.81 -16.10 -14.13
N HIS A 268 -5.93 -14.84 -13.73
CA HIS A 268 -6.03 -13.70 -14.64
C HIS A 268 -4.98 -12.61 -14.40
N ILE A 269 -4.36 -12.56 -13.22
CA ILE A 269 -3.28 -11.62 -12.94
C ILE A 269 -1.93 -12.29 -13.16
N LEU A 270 -1.74 -13.51 -12.65
CA LEU A 270 -0.48 -14.21 -12.75
C LEU A 270 -0.30 -14.95 -14.08
N ASP A 271 0.87 -14.84 -14.69
CA ASP A 271 1.31 -15.71 -15.78
C ASP A 271 1.75 -17.10 -15.29
N CYS A 272 2.15 -17.97 -16.21
CA CYS A 272 2.55 -19.35 -15.88
C CYS A 272 3.77 -19.43 -14.95
N GLU A 273 4.78 -18.59 -15.17
CA GLU A 273 6.03 -18.59 -14.40
C GLU A 273 5.81 -18.00 -13.02
N GLN A 274 5.04 -16.93 -12.92
CA GLN A 274 4.61 -16.30 -11.69
C GLN A 274 3.76 -17.24 -10.82
N ARG A 275 2.86 -18.03 -11.43
CA ARG A 275 2.11 -19.06 -10.69
C ARG A 275 3.02 -20.12 -10.10
N GLU A 276 4.08 -20.50 -10.80
CA GLU A 276 5.07 -21.44 -10.28
C GLU A 276 5.87 -20.82 -9.12
N ARG A 277 6.29 -19.56 -9.25
CA ARG A 277 6.97 -18.82 -8.18
C ARG A 277 6.12 -18.65 -6.94
N LEU A 278 4.83 -18.31 -7.10
CA LEU A 278 3.85 -18.30 -6.02
C LEU A 278 3.85 -19.63 -5.25
N LEU A 279 3.82 -20.76 -5.96
CA LEU A 279 3.84 -22.09 -5.35
C LEU A 279 5.16 -22.34 -4.62
N ASN A 280 6.28 -22.05 -5.27
CA ASN A 280 7.62 -22.24 -4.72
C ASN A 280 7.87 -21.41 -3.46
N ASN A 281 7.24 -20.25 -3.33
CA ASN A 281 7.35 -19.40 -2.14
C ASN A 281 6.32 -19.76 -1.07
N THR A 282 5.16 -20.30 -1.46
CA THR A 282 4.13 -20.73 -0.50
C THR A 282 4.52 -22.04 0.20
N ILE A 283 5.04 -23.02 -0.54
CA ILE A 283 5.32 -24.37 0.00
C ILE A 283 6.28 -24.34 1.21
N PRO A 284 7.43 -23.64 1.18
CA PRO A 284 8.34 -23.57 2.32
C PRO A 284 7.69 -23.02 3.59
N THR A 285 6.77 -22.04 3.47
CA THR A 285 6.06 -21.47 4.62
C THR A 285 5.12 -22.48 5.29
N LEU A 286 4.68 -23.52 4.57
CA LEU A 286 3.83 -24.58 5.10
C LEU A 286 4.62 -25.73 5.74
N LEU A 287 5.91 -25.90 5.41
CA LEU A 287 6.75 -26.96 5.95
C LEU A 287 6.90 -26.94 7.49
N PRO A 288 7.12 -25.80 8.18
CA PRO A 288 7.23 -25.82 9.64
C PRO A 288 5.88 -25.94 10.35
N VAL A 289 4.76 -25.82 9.63
CA VAL A 289 3.40 -25.77 10.20
C VAL A 289 2.89 -27.17 10.58
N SER A 290 2.05 -27.31 11.60
CA SER A 290 1.51 -28.62 11.98
C SER A 290 0.69 -29.28 10.86
N PRO A 291 0.70 -30.63 10.70
CA PRO A 291 -0.03 -31.31 9.63
C PRO A 291 -1.54 -30.99 9.58
N LYS A 292 -2.17 -30.76 10.74
CA LYS A 292 -3.58 -30.38 10.84
C LYS A 292 -3.85 -29.01 10.21
N LEU A 293 -2.96 -28.04 10.44
CA LEU A 293 -3.07 -26.71 9.88
C LEU A 293 -2.71 -26.69 8.39
N ARG A 294 -1.70 -27.46 7.95
CA ARG A 294 -1.38 -27.63 6.52
C ARG A 294 -2.60 -28.09 5.72
N ARG A 295 -3.32 -29.12 6.20
CA ARG A 295 -4.56 -29.61 5.56
C ARG A 295 -5.65 -28.54 5.47
N ARG A 296 -5.79 -27.71 6.50
CA ARG A 296 -6.78 -26.61 6.50
C ARG A 296 -6.40 -25.50 5.52
N ALA A 297 -5.12 -25.13 5.45
CA ALA A 297 -4.61 -24.16 4.50
C ALA A 297 -4.81 -24.65 3.06
N ILE A 298 -4.40 -25.88 2.75
CA ILE A 298 -4.63 -26.49 1.43
C ILE A 298 -6.11 -26.50 1.09
N ARG A 299 -6.99 -26.90 2.01
CA ARG A 299 -8.43 -26.89 1.78
C ARG A 299 -8.95 -25.51 1.39
N LEU A 300 -8.45 -24.44 2.01
CA LEU A 300 -8.84 -23.07 1.65
C LEU A 300 -8.42 -22.73 0.23
N PHE A 301 -7.18 -23.05 -0.16
CA PHE A 301 -6.70 -22.85 -1.53
C PHE A 301 -7.47 -23.70 -2.55
N THR A 302 -7.84 -24.93 -2.21
CA THR A 302 -8.69 -25.79 -3.07
C THR A 302 -10.08 -25.21 -3.27
N LEU A 303 -10.66 -24.59 -2.22
CA LEU A 303 -11.96 -23.92 -2.33
C LEU A 303 -11.91 -22.68 -3.21
N SER A 304 -10.77 -21.95 -3.24
CA SER A 304 -10.59 -20.84 -4.18
C SER A 304 -10.32 -21.31 -5.61
N ASP A 305 -9.45 -22.32 -5.78
CA ASP A 305 -9.11 -22.88 -7.09
C ASP A 305 -8.63 -24.34 -6.94
N PRO A 306 -9.30 -25.31 -7.58
CA PRO A 306 -8.92 -26.73 -7.47
C PRO A 306 -7.50 -27.04 -7.99
N ILE A 307 -7.03 -26.33 -9.02
CA ILE A 307 -5.71 -26.54 -9.62
C ILE A 307 -4.63 -26.02 -8.67
N LEU A 308 -4.82 -24.82 -8.09
CA LEU A 308 -3.94 -24.25 -7.08
C LEU A 308 -3.81 -25.20 -5.89
N GLY A 309 -4.94 -25.66 -5.34
CA GLY A 309 -4.95 -26.61 -4.22
C GLY A 309 -4.24 -27.92 -4.54
N LYS A 310 -4.43 -28.48 -5.73
CA LYS A 310 -3.74 -29.69 -6.18
C LYS A 310 -2.22 -29.48 -6.27
N LYS A 311 -1.78 -28.41 -6.94
CA LYS A 311 -0.35 -28.10 -7.10
C LYS A 311 0.35 -27.87 -5.76
N LEU A 312 -0.30 -27.17 -4.82
CA LEU A 312 0.23 -26.98 -3.47
C LEU A 312 0.34 -28.31 -2.71
N THR A 313 -0.65 -29.20 -2.86
CA THR A 313 -0.63 -30.53 -2.22
C THR A 313 0.55 -31.36 -2.74
N GLU A 314 0.68 -31.49 -4.06
CA GLU A 314 1.76 -32.24 -4.71
C GLU A 314 3.14 -31.66 -4.39
N GLY A 315 3.26 -30.33 -4.41
CA GLY A 315 4.49 -29.62 -4.05
C GLY A 315 4.89 -29.85 -2.60
N LEU A 316 3.94 -29.74 -1.67
CA LEU A 316 4.18 -29.99 -0.25
C LEU A 316 4.56 -31.45 0.02
N GLU A 317 3.88 -32.41 -0.60
CA GLU A 317 4.22 -33.83 -0.43
C GLU A 317 5.63 -34.15 -0.92
N ARG A 318 6.04 -33.58 -2.06
CA ARG A 318 7.41 -33.71 -2.57
C ARG A 318 8.41 -33.13 -1.58
N ALA A 319 8.18 -31.91 -1.11
CA ALA A 319 9.07 -31.23 -0.18
C ALA A 319 9.19 -31.98 1.17
N LEU A 320 8.12 -32.60 1.67
CA LEU A 320 8.15 -33.40 2.90
C LEU A 320 8.93 -34.72 2.76
N ARG A 321 9.11 -35.23 1.53
CA ARG A 321 9.92 -36.42 1.24
C ARG A 321 11.41 -36.09 1.06
N MET A 322 11.76 -34.82 0.89
CA MET A 322 13.15 -34.41 0.77
C MET A 322 13.83 -34.50 2.13
N PRO A 323 15.08 -34.98 2.20
CA PRO A 323 15.84 -34.97 3.44
C PRO A 323 16.02 -33.53 3.92
N LEU A 324 15.89 -33.31 5.23
CA LEU A 324 16.17 -32.00 5.81
C LEU A 324 17.62 -31.62 5.51
N PRO A 325 17.91 -30.35 5.18
CA PRO A 325 19.28 -29.89 5.13
C PRO A 325 19.94 -30.16 6.49
N PRO A 326 21.24 -30.51 6.50
CA PRO A 326 21.95 -30.75 7.75
C PRO A 326 21.81 -29.53 8.66
N SER A 327 21.60 -29.78 9.96
CA SER A 327 21.54 -28.71 10.94
C SER A 327 22.78 -27.80 10.78
N PRO A 328 22.61 -26.47 10.76
CA PRO A 328 23.75 -25.57 10.69
C PRO A 328 24.70 -25.89 11.84
N GLU A 329 25.98 -26.03 11.53
CA GLU A 329 27.01 -26.30 12.51
C GLU A 329 27.06 -25.12 13.47
N VAL A 330 26.51 -25.29 14.67
CA VAL A 330 26.55 -24.24 15.70
C VAL A 330 28.01 -24.10 16.10
N LEU A 331 28.68 -23.09 15.57
CA LEU A 331 29.99 -22.67 16.05
C LEU A 331 29.84 -22.35 17.54
N LYS A 332 30.30 -23.27 18.40
CA LYS A 332 30.38 -23.01 19.83
C LYS A 332 31.38 -21.87 20.00
N ALA A 333 30.91 -20.73 20.47
CA ALA A 333 31.81 -19.66 20.88
C ALA A 333 32.81 -20.25 21.89
N PRO A 334 34.12 -20.00 21.73
CA PRO A 334 35.09 -20.41 22.73
C PRO A 334 34.65 -19.86 24.08
N SER A 335 34.65 -20.70 25.11
CA SER A 335 34.32 -20.28 26.47
C SER A 335 35.19 -19.09 26.83
N TYR A 336 34.57 -17.94 27.09
CA TYR A 336 35.26 -16.75 27.57
C TYR A 336 35.89 -17.10 28.91
N GLN A 337 37.19 -17.43 28.92
CA GLN A 337 37.92 -17.53 30.18
C GLN A 337 38.00 -16.12 30.73
N GLN A 338 37.29 -15.88 31.83
CA GLN A 338 37.49 -14.67 32.62
C GLN A 338 38.93 -14.73 33.14
N GLU A 339 39.84 -14.07 32.43
CA GLU A 339 41.14 -13.73 33.00
C GLU A 339 40.88 -12.76 34.15
N ASN A 340 41.11 -13.25 35.37
CA ASN A 340 41.02 -12.48 36.61
C ASN A 340 41.88 -11.22 36.49
N GLN A 341 41.24 -10.06 36.62
CA GLN A 341 41.87 -8.79 36.99
C GLN A 341 41.52 -8.44 38.44
#